data_AF-A0A7X9A071-F1
#
_entry.id   AF-A0A7X9A071-F1
#
_cell.length_a   1.000
_cell.length_b   1.000
_cell.length_c   1.000
_cell.angle_alpha   90.00
_cell.angle_beta   90.00
_cell.angle_gamma   90.00
#
_symmetry.space_group_name_H-M   'P 1'
#
loop_
_entity.id
_entity.type
_entity.pdbx_description
1 polymer ?
#
loop_
_entity_poly.entity_id
_entity_poly.type
_entity_poly.pdbx_seq_one_letter_code
_entity_poly.pdbx_strand_id
1 'polypeptide(L)'
;MLEELWERATSTQPPLTEIWVVVIGVAALLLTSTPIGYRLVRHLATLLHEAGHALVAVLAGRRLSGIRLHSDTSGLTVSRGRPTGPGMVATLLAGYPAPAIVGLGGAWLVSNGYAAGSMWALVLLCA
;
A
#
# COMPACT_ATOMS: atom_id res chain seq x y z
N MET A 1 -1.69 25.70 10.39
CA MET A 1 -2.18 24.76 9.35
C MET A 1 -1.28 23.55 9.13
N LEU A 2 -0.07 23.66 8.56
CA LEU A 2 0.80 22.48 8.35
C LEU A 2 1.28 21.84 9.66
N GLU A 3 1.67 22.66 10.64
CA GLU A 3 2.05 22.18 11.97
C GLU A 3 0.88 21.47 12.68
N GLU A 4 -0.33 22.03 12.61
CA GLU A 4 -1.53 21.40 13.19
C GLU A 4 -1.89 20.07 12.51
N LEU A 5 -1.73 19.99 11.18
CA LEU A 5 -1.92 18.74 10.44
C LEU A 5 -0.87 17.69 10.84
N TRP A 6 0.39 18.12 10.96
CA TRP A 6 1.47 17.26 11.41
C TRP A 6 1.20 16.72 12.81
N GLU A 7 0.88 17.61 13.76
CA GLU A 7 0.57 17.26 15.15
C GLU A 7 -0.60 16.27 15.22
N ARG A 8 -1.68 16.50 14.45
CA ARG A 8 -2.83 15.58 14.38
C ARG A 8 -2.45 14.23 13.77
N ALA A 9 -1.67 14.22 12.70
CA ALA A 9 -1.23 12.98 12.04
C ALA A 9 -0.32 12.15 12.94
N THR A 10 0.53 12.80 13.76
CA THR A 10 1.44 12.13 14.71
C THR A 10 0.84 11.94 16.10
N SER A 11 -0.42 12.32 16.32
CA SER A 11 -1.09 12.08 17.60
C SER A 11 -1.47 10.60 17.74
N THR A 12 -1.33 10.07 18.95
CA THR A 12 -1.75 8.70 19.26
C THR A 12 -3.19 8.66 19.77
N GLN A 13 -3.92 7.62 19.39
CA GLN A 13 -5.29 7.36 19.82
C GLN A 13 -5.33 6.17 20.79
N PRO A 14 -6.27 6.16 21.74
CA PRO A 14 -6.46 5.00 22.61
C PRO A 14 -6.82 3.76 21.78
N PRO A 15 -6.39 2.57 22.22
CA PRO A 15 -6.71 1.34 21.53
C PRO A 15 -8.22 1.10 21.51
N LEU A 16 -8.70 0.42 20.46
CA LEU A 16 -10.07 -0.07 20.42
C LEU A 16 -10.29 -1.11 21.52
N THR A 17 -11.52 -1.18 22.04
CA THR A 17 -11.89 -2.27 22.94
C THR A 17 -11.83 -3.61 22.21
N GLU A 18 -11.56 -4.69 22.95
CA GLU A 18 -11.36 -6.02 22.39
C GLU A 18 -12.50 -6.47 21.47
N ILE A 19 -13.75 -6.13 21.82
CA ILE A 19 -14.92 -6.45 21.00
C ILE A 19 -14.83 -5.83 19.60
N TRP A 20 -14.37 -4.58 19.49
CA TRP A 20 -14.24 -3.92 18.19
C TRP A 20 -13.09 -4.48 17.37
N VAL A 21 -11.99 -4.89 18.02
CA VAL A 21 -10.89 -5.58 17.35
C VAL A 21 -11.39 -6.88 16.72
N VAL A 22 -12.16 -7.68 17.48
CA VAL A 22 -12.76 -8.92 16.98
C VAL A 22 -13.74 -8.66 15.85
N VAL A 23 -14.64 -7.68 16.00
CA VAL A 23 -15.62 -7.32 14.96
C VAL A 23 -14.94 -6.93 13.65
N ILE A 24 -13.89 -6.08 13.71
CA ILE A 24 -13.13 -5.67 12.53
C ILE A 24 -12.40 -6.87 11.91
N GLY A 25 -11.80 -7.73 12.73
CA GLY A 25 -11.14 -8.95 12.27
C GLY A 25 -12.10 -9.89 11.53
N VAL A 26 -13.28 -10.14 12.09
CA VAL A 26 -14.34 -10.94 11.44
C VAL A 26 -14.82 -10.27 10.16
N ALA A 27 -15.04 -8.95 10.15
CA ALA A 27 -15.45 -8.22 8.96
C ALA A 27 -14.40 -8.33 7.84
N ALA A 28 -13.11 -8.24 8.16
CA ALA A 28 -12.02 -8.42 7.20
C ALA A 28 -11.97 -9.85 6.64
N LEU A 29 -12.19 -10.87 7.48
CA LEU A 29 -12.28 -12.26 7.04
C LEU A 29 -13.49 -12.49 6.12
N LEU A 30 -14.66 -11.98 6.49
CA LEU A 30 -15.86 -12.07 5.65
C LEU A 30 -15.67 -11.36 4.31
N LEU A 31 -15.09 -10.16 4.32
CA LEU A 31 -14.80 -9.42 3.09
C LEU A 31 -13.89 -10.23 2.16
N THR A 32 -12.78 -10.74 2.68
CA THR A 32 -11.80 -11.51 1.90
C THR A 32 -12.29 -12.90 1.47
N SER A 33 -13.26 -13.47 2.18
CA SER A 33 -13.84 -14.78 1.87
C SER A 33 -14.86 -14.75 0.72
N THR A 34 -15.42 -13.59 0.38
CA THR A 34 -16.38 -13.48 -0.73
C THR A 34 -15.70 -13.21 -2.08
N PRO A 35 -16.23 -13.70 -3.22
CA PRO A 35 -15.68 -13.40 -4.54
C PRO A 35 -15.65 -11.90 -4.88
N ILE A 36 -16.58 -11.12 -4.35
CA ILE A 36 -16.64 -9.67 -4.57
C ILE A 36 -15.55 -8.97 -3.74
N GLY A 37 -15.47 -9.26 -2.43
CA GLY A 37 -14.47 -8.63 -1.58
C GLY A 37 -13.04 -9.08 -1.92
N TYR A 38 -12.84 -10.34 -2.30
CA TYR A 38 -11.55 -10.82 -2.82
C TYR A 38 -11.11 -10.03 -4.06
N ARG A 39 -12.02 -9.72 -4.99
CA ARG A 39 -11.69 -8.90 -6.18
C ARG A 39 -11.25 -7.49 -5.78
N LEU A 40 -11.90 -6.87 -4.81
CA LEU A 40 -11.51 -5.54 -4.29
C LEU A 40 -10.12 -5.57 -3.67
N VAL A 41 -9.87 -6.51 -2.76
CA VAL A 41 -8.56 -6.67 -2.09
C VAL A 41 -7.47 -6.99 -3.10
N ARG A 42 -7.76 -7.83 -4.09
CA ARG A 42 -6.83 -8.15 -5.19
C ARG A 42 -6.50 -6.93 -6.05
N HIS A 43 -7.47 -6.06 -6.30
CA HIS A 43 -7.25 -4.81 -7.04
C HIS A 43 -6.28 -3.89 -6.30
N LEU A 44 -6.48 -3.70 -4.98
CA LEU A 44 -5.57 -2.92 -4.13
C LEU A 44 -4.17 -3.55 -4.07
N ALA A 45 -4.08 -4.87 -3.91
CA ALA A 45 -2.80 -5.56 -3.90
C ALA A 45 -2.04 -5.40 -5.23
N THR A 46 -2.75 -5.44 -6.36
CA THR A 46 -2.16 -5.21 -7.68
C THR A 46 -1.68 -3.76 -7.81
N LEU A 47 -2.49 -2.79 -7.39
CA LEU A 47 -2.08 -1.39 -7.40
C LEU A 47 -0.78 -1.17 -6.60
N LEU A 48 -0.70 -1.72 -5.39
CA LEU A 48 0.49 -1.65 -4.54
C LEU A 48 1.69 -2.37 -5.15
N HIS A 49 1.47 -3.49 -5.84
CA HIS A 49 2.51 -4.23 -6.56
C HIS A 49 3.13 -3.37 -7.66
N GLU A 50 2.30 -2.78 -8.52
CA GLU A 50 2.75 -1.90 -9.61
C GLU A 50 3.39 -0.62 -9.08
N ALA A 51 2.82 -0.03 -8.03
CA ALA A 51 3.43 1.13 -7.36
C ALA A 51 4.82 0.81 -6.80
N GLY A 52 5.01 -0.40 -6.26
CA GLY A 52 6.32 -0.89 -5.80
C GLY A 52 7.36 -0.93 -6.92
N HIS A 53 6.99 -1.49 -8.09
CA HIS A 53 7.85 -1.45 -9.28
C HIS A 53 8.17 -0.02 -9.69
N ALA A 54 7.17 0.85 -9.77
CA ALA A 54 7.32 2.23 -10.21
C ALA A 54 8.23 3.03 -9.28
N LEU A 55 8.01 2.94 -7.96
CA LEU A 55 8.81 3.62 -6.95
C LEU A 55 10.28 3.23 -7.02
N VAL A 56 10.56 1.92 -7.00
CA VAL A 56 11.95 1.44 -7.05
C VAL A 56 12.59 1.71 -8.41
N ALA A 57 11.82 1.70 -9.51
CA ALA A 57 12.34 2.11 -10.81
C ALA A 57 12.86 3.55 -10.79
N VAL A 58 12.09 4.49 -10.24
CA VAL A 58 12.48 5.90 -10.13
C VAL A 58 13.71 6.05 -9.23
N LEU A 59 13.73 5.40 -8.07
CA LEU A 59 14.88 5.42 -7.15
C LEU A 59 16.14 4.79 -7.77
N ALA A 60 15.98 3.79 -8.64
CA ALA A 60 17.07 3.17 -9.41
C ALA A 60 17.50 4.01 -10.64
N GLY A 61 17.00 5.24 -10.80
CA GLY A 61 17.35 6.15 -11.90
C GLY A 61 16.71 5.79 -13.24
N ARG A 62 15.69 4.95 -13.26
CA ARG A 62 14.90 4.63 -14.46
C ARG A 62 13.78 5.66 -14.61
N ARG A 63 13.33 5.90 -15.84
CA ARG A 63 12.19 6.77 -16.13
C ARG A 63 10.91 5.94 -16.19
N LEU A 64 9.89 6.32 -15.43
CA LEU A 64 8.57 5.73 -15.55
C LEU A 64 7.91 6.19 -16.85
N SER A 65 7.49 5.25 -17.71
CA SER A 65 6.76 5.54 -18.95
C SER A 65 5.25 5.49 -18.75
N GLY A 66 4.77 4.69 -17.79
CA GLY A 66 3.36 4.63 -17.43
C GLY A 66 3.03 3.41 -16.57
N ILE A 67 1.91 3.50 -15.86
CA ILE A 67 1.29 2.41 -15.11
C ILE A 67 -0.09 2.18 -15.73
N ARG A 68 -0.41 0.94 -16.07
CA ARG A 68 -1.75 0.53 -16.51
C ARG A 68 -2.29 -0.50 -15.55
N LEU A 69 -3.43 -0.19 -14.94
CA LEU A 69 -4.26 -1.15 -14.24
C LEU A 69 -5.45 -1.51 -15.13
N HIS A 70 -5.71 -2.80 -15.25
CA HIS A 70 -6.88 -3.31 -15.95
C HIS A 70 -7.93 -3.76 -14.94
N SER A 71 -9.19 -3.70 -15.36
CA SER A 71 -10.35 -4.11 -14.57
C SER A 71 -10.36 -5.60 -14.20
N ASP A 72 -9.60 -6.43 -14.93
CA ASP A 72 -9.35 -7.84 -14.61
C ASP A 72 -8.32 -8.05 -13.48
N THR A 73 -7.86 -6.96 -12.84
CA THR A 73 -6.81 -6.86 -11.80
C THR A 73 -5.40 -7.15 -12.30
N SER A 74 -5.16 -7.16 -13.62
CA SER A 74 -3.79 -7.18 -14.12
C SER A 74 -3.19 -5.77 -14.04
N GLY A 75 -1.90 -5.71 -13.71
CA GLY A 75 -1.11 -4.50 -13.67
C GLY A 75 0.02 -4.55 -14.70
N LEU A 76 0.42 -3.38 -15.20
CA LEU A 76 1.61 -3.25 -16.02
C LEU A 76 2.31 -1.92 -15.75
N THR A 77 3.47 -1.99 -15.12
CA THR A 77 4.40 -0.88 -14.95
C THR A 77 5.47 -0.90 -16.04
N VAL A 78 5.48 0.13 -16.89
CA VAL A 78 6.48 0.28 -17.94
C VAL A 78 7.50 1.32 -17.51
N SER A 79 8.77 0.92 -17.42
CA SER A 79 9.90 1.81 -17.12
C SER A 79 11.00 1.71 -18.18
N ARG A 80 11.64 2.82 -18.48
CA ARG A 80 12.73 2.96 -19.46
C ARG A 80 14.05 3.25 -18.75
N GLY A 81 15.07 2.47 -19.06
CA GLY A 81 16.40 2.58 -18.45
C GLY A 81 17.32 1.47 -18.97
N ARG A 82 18.45 1.24 -18.30
CA ARG A 82 19.34 0.10 -18.63
C ARG A 82 18.57 -1.23 -18.45
N PRO A 83 18.54 -2.11 -19.46
CA PRO A 83 17.75 -3.35 -19.39
C PRO A 83 18.37 -4.41 -18.47
N THR A 84 19.60 -4.20 -18.01
CA THR A 84 20.35 -5.12 -17.13
C THR A 84 21.00 -4.38 -15.98
N GLY A 85 21.38 -5.13 -14.95
CA GLY A 85 22.07 -4.62 -13.76
C GLY A 85 21.19 -4.56 -12.50
N PRO A 86 21.78 -4.18 -11.36
CA PRO A 86 21.13 -4.26 -10.05
C PRO A 86 19.85 -3.41 -9.97
N GLY A 87 19.81 -2.25 -10.61
CA GLY A 87 18.61 -1.41 -10.67
C GLY A 87 17.44 -2.06 -11.39
N MET A 88 17.69 -2.87 -12.42
CA MET A 88 16.64 -3.65 -13.09
C MET A 88 16.12 -4.77 -12.19
N VAL A 89 17.03 -5.50 -11.54
CA VAL A 89 16.68 -6.59 -10.60
C VAL A 89 15.88 -6.06 -9.42
N ALA A 90 16.33 -4.97 -8.78
CA ALA A 90 15.62 -4.35 -7.68
C ALA A 90 14.22 -3.89 -8.11
N THR A 91 14.09 -3.27 -9.28
CA THR A 91 12.78 -2.85 -9.84
C THR A 91 11.85 -4.05 -10.01
N LEU A 92 12.32 -5.15 -10.62
CA LEU A 92 11.54 -6.37 -10.84
C LEU A 92 11.13 -7.07 -9.53
N LEU A 93 11.98 -7.02 -8.51
CA LEU A 93 11.67 -7.65 -7.24
C LEU A 93 10.72 -6.81 -6.39
N ALA A 94 10.74 -5.49 -6.54
CA ALA A 94 10.03 -4.55 -5.66
C ALA A 94 8.51 -4.74 -5.57
N GLY A 95 7.85 -5.17 -6.64
CA GLY A 95 6.41 -5.36 -6.64
C GLY A 95 5.95 -6.48 -5.71
N TYR A 96 6.70 -7.58 -5.62
CA TYR A 96 6.33 -8.75 -4.80
C TYR A 96 6.15 -8.42 -3.30
N PRO A 97 7.12 -7.78 -2.63
CA PRO A 97 6.99 -7.45 -1.22
C PRO A 97 6.15 -6.19 -0.97
N ALA A 98 5.91 -5.33 -1.96
CA ALA A 98 5.28 -4.02 -1.74
C ALA A 98 3.91 -4.10 -1.04
N PRO A 99 2.94 -4.95 -1.45
CA PRO A 99 1.66 -5.08 -0.74
C PRO A 99 1.83 -5.53 0.72
N ALA A 100 2.75 -6.48 0.97
CA ALA A 100 3.01 -6.99 2.31
C ALA A 100 3.66 -5.94 3.21
N ILE A 101 4.63 -5.18 2.70
CA ILE A 101 5.29 -4.10 3.42
C ILE A 101 4.28 -3.01 3.79
N VAL A 102 3.41 -2.61 2.86
CA VAL A 102 2.37 -1.60 3.15
C VAL A 102 1.38 -2.11 4.19
N GLY A 103 0.94 -3.36 4.09
CA GLY A 103 0.05 -3.98 5.07
C GLY A 103 0.68 -4.06 6.47
N LEU A 104 1.93 -4.52 6.57
CA LEU A 104 2.67 -4.59 7.84
C LEU A 104 2.96 -3.20 8.41
N GLY A 105 3.30 -2.23 7.57
CA GLY A 105 3.50 -0.84 7.98
C GLY A 105 2.23 -0.23 8.56
N GLY A 106 1.08 -0.44 7.92
CA GLY A 106 -0.21 -0.01 8.45
C GLY A 106 -0.57 -0.70 9.77
N ALA A 107 -0.37 -2.01 9.87
CA ALA A 107 -0.59 -2.75 11.12
C ALA A 107 0.30 -2.24 12.25
N TRP A 108 1.58 -1.98 11.96
CA TRP A 108 2.53 -1.42 12.92
C TRP A 108 2.16 0.00 13.36
N LEU A 109 1.73 0.88 12.45
CA LEU A 109 1.29 2.23 12.81
C LEU A 109 0.06 2.18 13.73
N VAL A 110 -0.94 1.37 13.37
CA VAL A 110 -2.16 1.22 14.18
C VAL A 110 -1.87 0.58 15.53
N SER A 111 -0.96 -0.41 15.61
CA SER A 111 -0.59 -1.03 16.89
C SER A 111 0.13 -0.07 17.84
N ASN A 112 0.82 0.95 17.30
CA ASN A 112 1.45 2.02 18.08
C ASN A 112 0.49 3.20 18.37
N GLY A 113 -0.78 3.09 17.99
CA GLY A 113 -1.79 4.11 18.24
C GLY A 113 -1.85 5.22 17.20
N TYR A 114 -1.11 5.15 16.08
CA TYR A 114 -1.12 6.17 15.03
C TYR A 114 -2.25 5.93 14.00
N ALA A 115 -3.50 5.86 14.46
CA ALA A 115 -4.65 5.63 13.58
C ALA A 115 -4.90 6.81 12.62
N ALA A 116 -4.84 8.05 13.13
CA ALA A 116 -4.99 9.25 12.29
C ALA A 116 -3.88 9.35 11.24
N GLY A 117 -2.62 9.11 11.65
CA GLY A 117 -1.48 9.07 10.74
C GLY A 117 -1.62 7.99 9.66
N SER A 118 -2.12 6.81 10.02
CA SER A 118 -2.40 5.73 9.07
C SER A 118 -3.45 6.12 8.02
N MET A 119 -4.51 6.83 8.42
CA MET A 119 -5.51 7.34 7.47
C MET A 119 -4.93 8.36 6.50
N TRP A 120 -4.13 9.32 7.00
CA TRP A 120 -3.46 10.29 6.13
C TRP A 120 -2.45 9.64 5.18
N ALA A 121 -1.73 8.61 5.64
CA ALA A 121 -0.83 7.83 4.78
C ALA A 121 -1.60 7.13 3.65
N LEU A 122 -2.79 6.58 3.92
CA LEU A 122 -3.65 5.99 2.88
C LEU A 122 -4.18 7.04 1.91
N VAL A 123 -4.52 8.24 2.38
CA VAL A 123 -4.91 9.36 1.49
C VAL A 123 -3.75 9.72 0.57
N LEU A 124 -2.52 9.87 1.09
CA LEU A 124 -1.34 10.19 0.30
C LEU A 124 -0.99 9.08 -0.70
N LEU A 125 -1.21 7.82 -0.32
CA LEU A 125 -1.02 6.69 -1.22
C LEU A 125 -2.00 6.71 -2.40
N CYS A 126 -3.20 7.27 -2.21
CA CYS A 126 -4.27 7.33 -3.19
C CYS A 126 -4.37 8.67 -3.96
N ALA A 127 -3.61 9.69 -3.57
CA ALA A 127 -3.62 11.04 -4.15
C ALA A 127 -2.67 11.15 -5.36
#